data_AF-A0A7H8GGX0-F1
#
_entry.id   AF-A0A7H8GGX0-F1
#
_cell.length_a   1.000
_cell.length_b   1.000
_cell.length_c   1.000
_cell.angle_alpha   90.00
_cell.angle_beta   90.00
_cell.angle_gamma   90.00
#
_symmetry.space_group_name_H-M   'P 1'
#
loop_
_entity.id
_entity.type
_entity.pdbx_description
1 polymer ?
#
loop_
_entity_poly.entity_id
_entity_poly.type
_entity_poly.pdbx_seq_one_letter_code
_entity_poly.pdbx_strand_id
1 'polypeptide(L)'
;MAKKKIAKSNWGPRGAFAKPKVLMAQQEYREMSWAARKVLEVLEYQFNGRNNGNLAATHVMMADWGGMSKTVLAASLRELTERNLIQKTRGYDRSRDNGRPNLYALTWLPIDECPGADLEEGPTETPKRKLLL
;
A
#
# COMPACT_ATOMS: atom_id res chain seq x y z
N MET A 1 -44.56 -3.27 -9.70
CA MET A 1 -43.17 -3.05 -10.19
C MET A 1 -42.22 -2.92 -9.00
N ALA A 2 -41.21 -3.78 -8.89
CA ALA A 2 -40.23 -3.71 -7.81
C ALA A 2 -39.33 -2.47 -7.99
N LYS A 3 -39.20 -1.63 -6.96
CA LYS A 3 -38.29 -0.48 -6.98
C LYS A 3 -36.86 -1.00 -7.14
N LYS A 4 -36.23 -0.74 -8.29
CA LYS A 4 -34.82 -1.06 -8.53
C LYS A 4 -33.99 -0.30 -7.50
N LYS A 5 -33.34 -1.00 -6.56
CA LYS A 5 -32.46 -0.37 -5.58
C LYS A 5 -31.34 0.33 -6.37
N ILE A 6 -31.35 1.66 -6.38
CA ILE A 6 -30.24 2.44 -6.91
C ILE A 6 -29.04 2.13 -6.02
N ALA A 7 -27.93 1.70 -6.62
CA ALA A 7 -26.69 1.53 -5.88
C ALA A 7 -26.35 2.85 -5.19
N LYS A 8 -26.14 2.83 -3.87
CA LYS A 8 -25.84 4.04 -3.09
C LYS A 8 -24.51 4.70 -3.48
N SER A 9 -23.70 4.05 -4.31
CA SER A 9 -22.47 4.61 -4.86
C SER A 9 -22.15 4.08 -6.25
N ASN A 10 -21.64 4.99 -7.08
CA ASN A 10 -21.00 4.72 -8.38
C ASN A 10 -19.67 5.48 -8.37
N TRP A 11 -18.58 4.79 -8.06
CA TRP A 11 -17.25 5.39 -7.87
C TRP A 11 -16.48 5.65 -9.18
N GLY A 12 -17.14 5.44 -10.33
CA GLY A 12 -16.53 5.63 -11.63
C GLY A 12 -15.41 4.62 -11.93
N PRO A 13 -14.62 4.85 -12.99
CA PRO A 13 -13.67 3.87 -13.52
C PRO A 13 -12.49 3.56 -12.58
N ARG A 14 -12.24 4.41 -11.57
CA ARG A 14 -11.16 4.21 -10.60
C ARG A 14 -11.57 3.39 -9.38
N GLY A 15 -12.86 3.08 -9.23
CA GLY A 15 -13.36 2.29 -8.12
C GLY A 15 -13.08 2.91 -6.75
N ALA A 16 -12.95 2.06 -5.74
CA ALA A 16 -12.63 2.46 -4.37
C ALA A 16 -11.70 1.43 -3.73
N PHE A 17 -10.84 1.90 -2.83
CA PHE A 17 -10.06 1.03 -1.95
C PHE A 17 -10.81 0.83 -0.62
N ALA A 18 -11.14 -0.42 -0.29
CA ALA A 18 -11.84 -0.78 0.94
C ALA A 18 -10.86 -1.32 1.99
N LYS A 19 -10.84 -0.69 3.18
CA LYS A 19 -10.07 -1.15 4.34
C LYS A 19 -10.93 -1.98 5.29
N PRO A 20 -10.45 -3.14 5.79
CA PRO A 20 -11.12 -3.86 6.87
C PRO A 20 -11.19 -3.00 8.14
N LYS A 21 -12.37 -2.89 8.75
CA LYS A 21 -12.52 -2.15 10.03
C LYS A 21 -11.71 -2.78 11.16
N VAL A 22 -11.50 -4.09 11.12
CA VAL A 22 -10.65 -4.82 12.10
C VAL A 22 -9.21 -4.32 12.05
N LEU A 23 -8.65 -4.12 10.85
CA LEU A 23 -7.32 -3.50 10.69
C LEU A 23 -7.28 -2.12 11.35
N MET A 24 -8.31 -1.29 11.10
CA MET A 24 -8.40 0.06 11.68
C MET A 24 -8.62 0.07 13.20
N ALA A 25 -9.07 -1.05 13.77
CA ALA A 25 -9.25 -1.21 15.20
C ALA A 25 -7.96 -1.55 15.93
N GLN A 26 -6.96 -2.10 15.23
CA GLN A 26 -5.69 -2.53 15.80
C GLN A 26 -4.80 -1.33 16.16
N GLN A 27 -4.01 -1.51 17.23
CA GLN A 27 -3.17 -0.46 17.80
C GLN A 27 -2.15 0.08 16.79
N GLU A 28 -1.53 -0.83 16.02
CA GLU A 28 -0.53 -0.51 15.01
C GLU A 28 -1.07 0.45 13.96
N TYR A 29 -2.36 0.33 13.62
CA TYR A 29 -3.01 1.25 12.69
C TYR A 29 -3.40 2.57 13.36
N ARG A 30 -3.94 2.52 14.59
CA ARG A 30 -4.44 3.73 15.28
C ARG A 30 -3.33 4.68 15.69
N GLU A 31 -2.19 4.14 16.08
CA GLU A 31 -1.08 4.91 16.65
C GLU A 31 -0.01 5.31 15.63
N MET A 32 -0.19 4.98 14.34
CA MET A 32 0.75 5.40 13.30
C MET A 32 0.81 6.93 13.18
N SER A 33 1.99 7.47 12.88
CA SER A 33 2.14 8.90 12.66
C SER A 33 1.31 9.40 11.45
N TRP A 34 0.98 10.69 11.44
CA TRP A 34 0.30 11.32 10.32
C TRP A 34 1.08 11.22 9.00
N ALA A 35 2.41 11.25 9.08
CA ALA A 35 3.28 11.09 7.91
C ALA A 35 3.22 9.65 7.37
N ALA A 36 3.30 8.64 8.24
CA ALA A 36 3.11 7.24 7.88
C ALA A 36 1.73 6.97 7.27
N ARG A 37 0.68 7.56 7.84
CA ARG A 37 -0.69 7.47 7.29
C ARG A 37 -0.77 7.99 5.85
N LYS A 38 -0.18 9.15 5.58
CA LYS A 38 -0.14 9.72 4.22
C LYS A 38 0.58 8.80 3.24
N VAL A 39 1.70 8.20 3.64
CA VAL A 39 2.43 7.22 2.80
C VAL A 39 1.58 5.97 2.57
N LEU A 40 0.88 5.47 3.59
CA LEU A 40 0.00 4.31 3.45
C LEU A 40 -1.13 4.59 2.45
N GLU A 41 -1.77 5.77 2.52
CA GLU A 41 -2.83 6.17 1.59
C GLU A 41 -2.34 6.21 0.13
N VAL A 42 -1.10 6.64 -0.12
CA VAL A 42 -0.48 6.63 -1.46
C VAL A 42 -0.31 5.20 -1.98
N LEU A 43 0.08 4.26 -1.13
CA LEU A 43 0.22 2.84 -1.50
C LEU A 43 -1.15 2.21 -1.74
N GLU A 44 -2.14 2.50 -0.88
CA GLU A 44 -3.52 2.03 -1.02
C GLU A 44 -4.18 2.56 -2.30
N TYR A 45 -3.92 3.80 -2.68
CA TYR A 45 -4.41 4.37 -3.93
C TYR A 45 -3.85 3.67 -5.18
N GLN A 46 -2.58 3.22 -5.12
CA GLN A 46 -1.95 2.48 -6.23
C GLN A 46 -2.49 1.06 -6.37
N PHE A 47 -3.04 0.49 -5.30
CA PHE A 47 -3.52 -0.88 -5.33
C PHE A 47 -4.76 -1.00 -6.22
N ASN A 48 -4.71 -1.93 -7.18
CA ASN A 48 -5.74 -2.13 -8.19
C ASN A 48 -6.37 -3.53 -8.14
N GLY A 49 -6.13 -4.30 -7.08
CA GLY A 49 -6.67 -5.65 -6.90
C GLY A 49 -5.74 -6.78 -7.36
N ARG A 50 -4.63 -6.48 -8.05
CA ARG A 50 -3.74 -7.48 -8.67
C ARG A 50 -2.27 -7.04 -8.75
N ASN A 51 -1.87 -6.10 -7.90
CA ASN A 51 -0.53 -5.54 -7.86
C ASN A 51 0.02 -5.34 -6.44
N ASN A 52 -0.53 -6.03 -5.44
CA ASN A 52 0.00 -5.97 -4.08
C ASN A 52 1.40 -6.60 -4.07
N GLY A 53 2.42 -5.80 -3.75
CA GLY A 53 3.83 -6.16 -3.95
C GLY A 53 4.52 -5.32 -5.01
N ASN A 54 3.76 -4.62 -5.86
CA ASN A 54 4.26 -3.62 -6.79
C ASN A 54 3.67 -2.23 -6.49
N LEU A 55 3.83 -1.80 -5.24
CA LEU A 55 3.44 -0.48 -4.76
C LEU A 55 4.71 0.30 -4.36
N ALA A 56 4.77 1.60 -4.67
CA ALA A 56 5.94 2.40 -4.36
C ALA A 56 5.56 3.76 -3.76
N ALA A 57 6.39 4.29 -2.87
CA ALA A 57 6.30 5.67 -2.42
C ALA A 57 7.67 6.32 -2.58
N THR A 58 7.84 7.08 -3.66
CA THR A 58 9.07 7.83 -3.93
C THR A 58 8.88 9.31 -3.62
N HIS A 59 9.96 10.04 -3.42
CA HIS A 59 9.89 11.49 -3.22
C HIS A 59 9.18 12.22 -4.38
N VAL A 60 9.37 11.74 -5.61
CA VAL A 60 8.70 12.28 -6.80
C VAL A 60 7.19 12.01 -6.72
N MET A 61 6.79 10.78 -6.42
CA MET A 61 5.36 10.46 -6.25
C MET A 61 4.73 11.27 -5.12
N MET A 62 5.44 11.46 -4.01
CA MET A 62 4.92 12.26 -2.90
C MET A 62 4.69 13.73 -3.28
N ALA A 63 5.40 14.28 -4.27
CA ALA A 63 5.17 15.65 -4.74
C ALA A 63 3.74 15.84 -5.28
N ASP A 64 3.25 14.87 -6.06
CA ASP A 64 1.87 14.87 -6.58
C ASP A 64 0.80 14.71 -5.49
N TRP A 65 1.23 14.26 -4.29
CA TRP A 65 0.38 14.05 -3.12
C TRP A 65 0.56 15.16 -2.07
N GLY A 66 1.00 16.34 -2.48
CA GLY A 66 1.19 17.50 -1.59
C GLY A 66 2.51 17.46 -0.81
N GLY A 67 3.51 16.75 -1.31
CA GLY A 67 4.89 16.77 -0.83
C GLY A 67 5.17 15.96 0.44
N MET A 68 6.42 15.53 0.57
CA MET A 68 7.03 14.99 1.78
C MET A 68 8.55 15.01 1.64
N SER A 69 9.29 15.45 2.65
CA SER A 69 10.75 15.43 2.59
C SER A 69 11.28 13.99 2.54
N LYS A 70 12.46 13.79 1.93
CA LYS A 70 13.09 12.45 1.84
C LYS A 70 13.28 11.79 3.22
N THR A 71 13.68 12.58 4.22
CA THR A 71 13.89 12.11 5.60
C THR A 71 12.58 11.64 6.23
N VAL A 72 11.50 12.42 6.09
CA VAL A 72 10.18 12.05 6.64
C VAL A 72 9.62 10.84 5.90
N LEU A 73 9.77 10.77 4.58
CA LEU A 73 9.35 9.60 3.78
C LEU A 73 10.08 8.32 4.21
N ALA A 74 11.40 8.38 4.38
CA ALA A 74 12.18 7.24 4.84
C ALA A 74 11.77 6.79 6.26
N ALA A 75 11.58 7.73 7.19
CA ALA A 75 11.10 7.43 8.53
C ALA A 75 9.68 6.82 8.52
N SER A 76 8.79 7.34 7.67
CA SER A 76 7.41 6.87 7.52
C SER A 76 7.35 5.44 6.98
N LEU A 77 8.14 5.13 5.93
CA LEU A 77 8.22 3.77 5.37
C LEU A 77 8.79 2.77 6.39
N ARG A 78 9.79 3.20 7.18
CA ARG A 78 10.32 2.39 8.28
C ARG A 78 9.25 2.12 9.33
N GLU A 79 8.56 3.16 9.80
CA GLU A 79 7.48 3.02 10.78
C GLU A 79 6.38 2.05 10.30
N LEU A 80 5.91 2.19 9.06
CA LEU A 80 4.89 1.29 8.49
C LEU A 80 5.37 -0.17 8.42
N THR A 81 6.67 -0.38 8.17
CA THR A 81 7.28 -1.71 8.13
C THR A 81 7.39 -2.29 9.54
N GLU A 82 7.86 -1.51 10.52
CA GLU A 82 7.97 -1.90 11.93
C GLU A 82 6.60 -2.22 12.55
N ARG A 83 5.56 -1.47 12.17
CA ARG A 83 4.15 -1.71 12.55
C ARG A 83 3.50 -2.87 11.80
N ASN A 84 4.21 -3.53 10.89
CA ASN A 84 3.72 -4.61 10.05
C ASN A 84 2.42 -4.23 9.31
N LEU A 85 2.34 -2.99 8.81
CA LEU A 85 1.28 -2.48 7.93
C LEU A 85 1.67 -2.62 6.46
N ILE A 86 2.98 -2.49 6.17
CA ILE A 86 3.55 -2.79 4.86
C ILE A 86 4.72 -3.76 5.00
N GLN A 87 5.05 -4.46 3.92
CA GLN A 87 6.26 -5.27 3.79
C GLN A 87 7.00 -4.83 2.53
N LYS A 88 8.32 -4.70 2.61
CA LYS A 88 9.16 -4.51 1.42
C LYS A 88 9.20 -5.80 0.61
N THR A 89 8.91 -5.71 -0.68
CA THR A 89 8.90 -6.83 -1.64
C THR A 89 10.04 -6.75 -2.66
N ARG A 90 10.68 -5.59 -2.79
CA ARG A 90 11.92 -5.39 -3.58
C ARG A 90 12.76 -4.27 -2.99
N GLY A 91 14.06 -4.46 -2.93
CA GLY A 91 15.05 -3.45 -2.61
C GLY A 91 15.18 -2.35 -3.67
N TYR A 92 15.75 -1.23 -3.25
CA TYR A 92 16.15 -0.17 -4.17
C TYR A 92 17.45 -0.59 -4.88
N ASP A 93 17.47 -0.49 -6.21
CA ASP A 93 18.60 -0.89 -7.05
C ASP A 93 19.08 0.30 -7.91
N ARG A 94 20.34 0.71 -7.71
CA ARG A 94 21.00 1.81 -8.44
C ARG A 94 21.70 1.37 -9.72
N SER A 95 21.84 0.07 -9.96
CA SER A 95 22.67 -0.45 -11.06
C SER A 95 22.04 -0.29 -12.46
N ARG A 96 20.77 0.09 -12.53
CA ARG A 96 20.03 0.31 -13.78
C ARG A 96 19.82 1.80 -14.06
N ASP A 97 19.72 2.15 -15.33
CA ASP A 97 19.28 3.48 -15.76
C ASP A 97 17.93 3.84 -15.10
N ASN A 98 17.86 5.05 -14.54
CA ASN A 98 16.79 5.59 -13.67
C ASN A 98 16.60 4.95 -12.29
N GLY A 99 17.31 3.86 -11.96
CA GLY A 99 17.18 3.15 -10.68
C GLY A 99 15.79 2.55 -10.44
N ARG A 100 15.73 1.46 -9.67
CA ARG A 100 14.45 0.82 -9.31
C ARG A 100 14.09 1.19 -7.87
N PRO A 101 12.91 1.79 -7.60
CA PRO A 101 12.50 2.14 -6.24
C PRO A 101 12.30 0.88 -5.38
N ASN A 102 12.32 1.04 -4.05
CA ASN A 102 11.77 0.01 -3.17
C ASN A 102 10.31 -0.25 -3.54
N LEU A 103 9.91 -1.52 -3.56
CA LEU A 103 8.51 -1.93 -3.68
C LEU A 103 7.97 -2.47 -2.36
N TYR A 104 6.66 -2.35 -2.19
CA TYR A 104 5.96 -2.73 -0.99
C TYR A 104 4.65 -3.47 -1.28
N ALA A 105 4.23 -4.28 -0.31
CA ALA A 105 2.92 -4.91 -0.21
C ALA A 105 2.20 -4.44 1.07
N LEU A 106 0.88 -4.32 1.01
CA LEU A 106 0.00 -4.18 2.17
C LEU A 106 -0.12 -5.55 2.85
N THR A 107 0.17 -5.62 4.15
CA THR A 107 0.36 -6.91 4.85
C THR A 107 -0.93 -7.67 5.12
N TRP A 108 -2.08 -7.01 5.06
CA TRP A 108 -3.40 -7.62 5.24
C TRP A 108 -4.00 -8.18 3.93
N LEU A 109 -3.23 -8.15 2.84
CA LEU A 109 -3.55 -8.76 1.55
C LEU A 109 -2.42 -9.74 1.17
N PRO A 110 -2.71 -10.80 0.39
CA PRO A 110 -1.67 -11.65 -0.21
C PRO A 110 -0.81 -10.85 -1.20
N ILE A 111 0.43 -11.28 -1.45
CA ILE A 111 1.29 -10.71 -2.49
C ILE A 111 0.84 -11.29 -3.84
N ASP A 112 0.66 -10.42 -4.83
CA ASP A 112 0.33 -10.78 -6.21
C ASP A 112 1.60 -11.09 -7.02
N GLU A 113 1.47 -11.86 -8.10
CA GLU A 113 2.60 -12.31 -8.94
C GLU A 113 3.38 -11.16 -9.61
N CYS A 114 2.76 -9.98 -9.77
CA CYS A 114 3.38 -8.75 -10.29
C CYS A 114 4.43 -8.95 -11.41
N PRO A 115 4.05 -9.45 -12.61
CA PRO A 115 5.00 -9.70 -13.69
C PRO A 115 5.83 -8.47 -14.07
N GLY A 116 7.15 -8.65 -14.23
CA GLY A 116 8.10 -7.60 -14.57
C GLY A 116 8.47 -6.65 -13.40
N ALA A 117 7.92 -6.87 -12.20
CA ALA A 117 8.31 -6.12 -11.02
C ALA A 117 9.61 -6.60 -10.38
N ASP A 118 10.10 -7.80 -10.74
CA ASP A 118 11.29 -8.44 -10.18
C ASP A 118 11.25 -8.45 -8.64
N LEU A 119 10.18 -8.99 -8.07
CA LEU A 119 10.02 -9.08 -6.63
C LEU A 119 11.08 -10.04 -6.04
N GLU A 120 11.65 -9.64 -4.90
CA GLU A 120 12.51 -10.49 -4.07
C GLU A 120 11.67 -11.43 -3.20
N GLU A 121 10.46 -10.99 -2.82
CA GLU A 121 9.44 -11.77 -2.14
C GLU A 121 8.34 -12.16 -3.13
N GLY A 122 8.21 -13.45 -3.41
CA GLY A 122 7.26 -13.98 -4.40
C GLY A 122 5.78 -13.85 -3.99
N PRO A 123 4.85 -14.19 -4.89
CA PRO A 123 3.42 -14.19 -4.60
C PRO A 123 3.08 -15.13 -3.44
N THR A 124 2.06 -14.76 -2.67
CA THR A 124 1.60 -15.55 -1.52
C THR A 124 0.12 -15.90 -1.65
N GLU A 125 -0.28 -17.06 -1.15
CA GLU A 125 -1.70 -17.43 -1.10
C GLU A 125 -2.44 -16.79 0.08
N THR A 126 -1.71 -16.43 1.13
CA THR A 126 -2.27 -15.86 2.36
C THR A 126 -1.61 -14.52 2.72
N PRO A 127 -2.34 -13.59 3.38
CA PRO A 127 -1.75 -12.38 3.91
C PRO A 127 -0.73 -12.67 5.01
N LYS A 128 0.33 -11.85 5.06
CA LYS A 128 1.31 -11.91 6.15
C LYS A 128 0.70 -11.59 7.52
N ARG A 129 -0.19 -10.59 7.57
CA ARG A 129 -0.87 -10.15 8.79
C ARG A 129 -2.21 -10.85 8.92
N LYS A 130 -2.40 -11.59 10.02
CA LYS A 130 -3.72 -12.05 10.44
C LYS A 130 -4.46 -10.90 11.13
N LEU A 131 -5.68 -10.60 10.68
CA LEU A 131 -6.53 -9.61 11.32
C LEU A 131 -7.32 -10.30 12.43
N LEU A 132 -6.90 -10.06 13.68
CA LEU A 132 -7.59 -10.52 14.89
C LEU A 132 -8.40 -9.36 15.49
N LEU A 133 -9.54 -9.69 16.10
CA LEU A 133 -10.39 -8.79 16.85
C LEU A 133 -9.88 -8.58 18.27
#